data_AF-A0A7C3KY37-F1
#
_entry.id   AF-A0A7C3KY37-F1
#
_cell.length_a   1.000
_cell.length_b   1.000
_cell.length_c   1.000
_cell.angle_alpha   90.00
_cell.angle_beta   90.00
_cell.angle_gamma   90.00
#
_symmetry.space_group_name_H-M   'P 1'
#
loop_
_entity.id
_entity.type
_entity.pdbx_description
1 polymer ?
#
loop_
_entity_poly.entity_id
_entity_poly.type
_entity_poly.pdbx_seq_one_letter_code
_entity_poly.pdbx_strand_id
1 'polypeptide(L)'
;MSARRAILKAQQALEIEFGISAIDAEDVVSEAVLVVYLKWGPQHVGNSALLRAVARHEARSFIRRRSKLKEVPLDLDLELQAEIPPAAADYATAEDLLLQACRIARIESEADVSLLKIVLLDGFSYAEAGKALGASEDALRQRVSRLRRRLRDAREE
;
A
#
# COMPACT_ATOMS: atom_id res chain seq x y z
N MET A 1 3.79 -15.97 -11.82
CA MET A 1 2.60 -15.16 -12.20
C MET A 1 3.04 -14.20 -13.30
N SER A 2 2.27 -14.02 -14.38
CA SER A 2 2.64 -13.04 -15.43
C SER A 2 2.46 -11.61 -14.91
N ALA A 3 3.44 -10.73 -15.17
CA ALA A 3 3.44 -9.33 -14.72
C ALA A 3 2.14 -8.59 -15.10
N ARG A 4 1.62 -8.85 -16.30
CA ARG A 4 0.34 -8.29 -16.77
C ARG A 4 -0.82 -8.59 -15.82
N ARG A 5 -0.89 -9.79 -15.25
CA ARG A 5 -1.96 -10.18 -14.32
C ARG A 5 -1.82 -9.47 -12.97
N ALA A 6 -0.60 -9.24 -12.50
CA ALA A 6 -0.35 -8.50 -11.26
C ALA A 6 -0.77 -7.03 -11.41
N ILE A 7 -0.43 -6.40 -12.55
CA ILE A 7 -0.79 -5.01 -12.89
C ILE A 7 -2.31 -4.83 -12.94
N LEU A 8 -3.02 -5.66 -13.72
CA LEU A 8 -4.48 -5.58 -13.83
C LEU A 8 -5.20 -5.77 -12.47
N LYS A 9 -4.71 -6.71 -11.65
CA LYS A 9 -5.26 -6.91 -10.30
C LYS A 9 -5.00 -5.72 -9.38
N ALA A 10 -3.85 -5.07 -9.51
CA ALA A 10 -3.54 -3.87 -8.73
C ALA A 10 -4.48 -2.72 -9.12
N GLN A 11 -4.68 -2.50 -10.43
CA GLN A 11 -5.58 -1.46 -10.95
C GLN A 11 -7.01 -1.63 -10.44
N GLN A 12 -7.61 -2.82 -10.64
CA GLN A 12 -8.96 -3.11 -10.14
C GLN A 12 -9.07 -2.95 -8.63
N ALA A 13 -8.04 -3.35 -7.88
CA ALA A 13 -8.04 -3.18 -6.43
C ALA A 13 -8.03 -1.70 -6.04
N LEU A 14 -7.33 -0.83 -6.77
CA LEU A 14 -7.32 0.60 -6.47
C LEU A 14 -8.66 1.27 -6.77
N GLU A 15 -9.29 0.93 -7.89
CA GLU A 15 -10.63 1.43 -8.25
C GLU A 15 -11.63 1.13 -7.11
N ILE A 16 -11.61 -0.11 -6.61
CA ILE A 16 -12.52 -0.56 -5.55
C ILE A 16 -12.14 0.03 -4.17
N GLU A 17 -10.86 -0.04 -3.79
CA GLU A 17 -10.40 0.32 -2.43
C GLU A 17 -10.41 1.83 -2.19
N PHE A 18 -10.09 2.61 -3.22
CA PHE A 18 -9.92 4.06 -3.10
C PHE A 18 -10.99 4.88 -3.83
N GLY A 19 -11.86 4.24 -4.62
CA GLY A 19 -12.88 4.95 -5.39
C GLY A 19 -12.28 5.96 -6.36
N ILE A 20 -11.20 5.59 -7.06
CA ILE A 20 -10.59 6.42 -8.10
C ILE A 20 -11.00 5.90 -9.49
N SER A 21 -10.97 6.77 -10.50
CA SER A 21 -11.31 6.38 -11.87
C SER A 21 -10.34 5.33 -12.43
N ALA A 22 -10.77 4.54 -13.42
CA ALA A 22 -9.90 3.56 -14.06
C ALA A 22 -8.63 4.17 -14.68
N ILE A 23 -8.73 5.41 -15.21
CA ILE A 23 -7.59 6.16 -15.76
C ILE A 23 -6.62 6.55 -14.63
N ASP A 24 -7.14 7.14 -13.56
CA ASP A 24 -6.31 7.49 -12.39
C ASP A 24 -5.65 6.24 -11.77
N ALA A 25 -6.37 5.12 -11.73
CA ALA A 25 -5.85 3.85 -11.24
C ALA A 25 -4.74 3.29 -12.14
N GLU A 26 -4.88 3.39 -13.47
CA GLU A 26 -3.83 3.01 -14.43
C GLU A 26 -2.56 3.86 -14.24
N ASP A 27 -2.70 5.18 -14.10
CA ASP A 27 -1.58 6.09 -13.86
C ASP A 27 -0.85 5.74 -12.55
N VAL A 28 -1.60 5.54 -11.46
CA VAL A 28 -1.04 5.18 -10.15
C VAL A 28 -0.33 3.83 -10.21
N VAL A 29 -0.89 2.83 -10.89
CA VAL A 29 -0.24 1.51 -11.04
C VAL A 29 0.99 1.60 -11.92
N SER A 30 0.98 2.44 -12.95
CA SER A 30 2.13 2.67 -13.82
C SER A 30 3.31 3.28 -13.05
N GLU A 31 3.04 4.27 -12.20
CA GLU A 31 4.03 4.82 -11.28
C GLU A 31 4.54 3.74 -10.31
N ALA A 32 3.65 2.91 -9.76
CA ALA A 32 4.04 1.81 -8.88
C ALA A 32 4.94 0.78 -9.58
N VAL A 33 4.65 0.43 -10.84
CA VAL A 33 5.50 -0.44 -11.66
C VAL A 33 6.87 0.20 -11.86
N LEU A 34 6.93 1.50 -12.16
CA LEU A 34 8.17 2.23 -12.34
C LEU A 34 9.02 2.22 -11.05
N VAL A 35 8.40 2.50 -9.90
CA VAL A 35 9.06 2.44 -8.59
C VAL A 35 9.60 1.03 -8.32
N VAL A 36 8.82 -0.01 -8.59
CA VAL A 36 9.28 -1.40 -8.43
C VAL A 36 10.46 -1.71 -9.33
N TYR A 37 10.37 -1.33 -10.61
CA TYR A 37 11.41 -1.53 -11.61
C TYR A 37 12.72 -0.83 -11.22
N LEU A 38 12.67 0.45 -10.86
CA LEU A 38 13.86 1.25 -10.56
C LEU A 38 14.55 0.81 -9.26
N LYS A 39 13.78 0.43 -8.23
CA LYS A 39 14.32 0.16 -6.90
C LYS A 39 14.68 -1.31 -6.64
N TRP A 40 13.97 -2.25 -7.26
CA TRP A 40 14.21 -3.69 -7.07
C TRP A 40 14.59 -4.42 -8.35
N GLY A 41 14.26 -3.87 -9.52
CA GLY A 41 14.58 -4.46 -10.82
C GLY A 41 13.38 -5.09 -11.54
N PRO A 42 13.49 -5.33 -12.86
CA PRO A 42 12.40 -5.84 -13.71
C PRO A 42 11.80 -7.17 -13.24
N GLN A 43 12.63 -8.05 -12.67
CA GLN A 43 12.21 -9.36 -12.19
C GLN A 43 11.18 -9.28 -11.04
N HIS A 44 11.06 -8.14 -10.37
CA HIS A 44 10.13 -7.93 -9.27
C HIS A 44 8.77 -7.35 -9.70
N VAL A 45 8.61 -6.89 -10.95
CA VAL A 45 7.34 -6.32 -11.44
C VAL A 45 6.19 -7.34 -11.37
N GLY A 46 6.50 -8.64 -11.53
CA GLY A 46 5.52 -9.72 -11.38
C GLY A 46 5.17 -10.09 -9.93
N ASN A 47 5.82 -9.47 -8.93
CA ASN A 47 5.53 -9.72 -7.53
C ASN A 47 4.28 -8.93 -7.11
N SER A 48 3.13 -9.61 -7.09
CA SER A 48 1.83 -9.01 -6.79
C SER A 48 1.74 -8.39 -5.40
N ALA A 49 2.44 -8.93 -4.40
CA ALA A 49 2.42 -8.39 -3.06
C ALA A 49 3.20 -7.07 -2.96
N LEU A 50 4.40 -7.04 -3.56
CA LEU A 50 5.20 -5.83 -3.64
C LEU A 50 4.48 -4.75 -4.46
N LEU A 51 3.97 -5.11 -5.64
CA LEU A 51 3.27 -4.16 -6.51
C LEU A 51 2.02 -3.59 -5.83
N ARG A 52 1.22 -4.43 -5.13
CA ARG A 52 0.05 -3.97 -4.38
C ARG A 52 0.42 -3.01 -3.25
N ALA A 53 1.47 -3.31 -2.49
CA ALA A 53 1.94 -2.43 -1.42
C ALA A 53 2.37 -1.07 -1.98
N VAL A 54 3.21 -1.05 -3.03
CA VAL A 54 3.66 0.20 -3.67
C VAL A 54 2.48 0.96 -4.28
N ALA A 55 1.55 0.28 -4.97
CA ALA A 55 0.37 0.90 -5.57
C ALA A 55 -0.53 1.60 -4.54
N ARG A 56 -0.69 1.03 -3.33
CA ARG A 56 -1.45 1.68 -2.25
C ARG A 56 -0.75 2.92 -1.69
N HIS A 57 0.57 2.89 -1.56
CA HIS A 57 1.37 4.07 -1.20
C HIS A 57 1.18 5.18 -2.23
N GLU A 58 1.25 4.84 -3.53
CA GLU A 58 1.05 5.80 -4.60
C GLU A 58 -0.39 6.32 -4.67
N ALA A 59 -1.40 5.46 -4.50
CA ALA A 59 -2.81 5.86 -4.49
C ALA A 59 -3.11 6.87 -3.37
N ARG A 60 -2.60 6.63 -2.15
CA ARG A 60 -2.74 7.62 -1.05
C ARG A 60 -1.98 8.90 -1.34
N SER A 61 -0.79 8.80 -1.93
CA SER A 61 -0.02 9.97 -2.36
C SER A 61 -0.78 10.80 -3.39
N PHE A 62 -1.41 10.14 -4.36
CA PHE A 62 -2.28 10.74 -5.37
C PHE A 62 -3.48 11.44 -4.73
N ILE A 63 -4.23 10.76 -3.86
CA ILE A 63 -5.40 11.33 -3.17
C ILE A 63 -5.03 12.53 -2.31
N ARG A 64 -3.92 12.47 -1.57
CA ARG A 64 -3.43 13.62 -0.78
C ARG A 64 -3.06 14.81 -1.65
N ARG A 65 -2.42 14.58 -2.81
CA ARG A 65 -2.10 15.65 -3.76
C ARG A 65 -3.37 16.24 -4.35
N ARG A 66 -4.35 15.40 -4.71
CA ARG A 66 -5.64 15.82 -5.24
C ARG A 66 -6.48 16.59 -4.21
N SER A 67 -6.48 16.19 -2.94
CA SER A 67 -7.21 16.91 -1.89
C SER A 67 -6.61 18.29 -1.64
N LYS A 68 -5.28 18.43 -1.65
CA LYS A 68 -4.61 19.74 -1.58
C LYS A 68 -4.92 20.63 -2.79
N LEU A 69 -5.08 20.01 -3.97
CA LEU A 69 -5.48 20.74 -5.18
C LEU A 69 -6.96 21.16 -5.14
N LYS A 70 -7.84 20.40 -4.49
CA LYS A 70 -9.26 20.81 -4.26
C LYS A 70 -9.39 21.97 -3.28
N GLU A 71 -8.42 22.19 -2.38
CA GLU A 71 -8.36 23.39 -1.52
C GLU A 71 -7.95 24.65 -2.30
N VAL A 72 -7.50 24.49 -3.55
CA VAL A 72 -7.39 25.58 -4.54
C VAL A 72 -8.67 25.52 -5.38
N PRO A 73 -9.43 26.62 -5.55
CA PRO A 73 -10.70 26.55 -6.26
C PRO A 73 -10.46 26.17 -7.73
N LEU A 74 -10.77 24.92 -8.05
CA LEU A 74 -11.04 24.48 -9.41
C LEU A 74 -12.37 23.73 -9.37
N ASP A 75 -13.38 24.33 -10.00
CA ASP A 75 -14.68 23.72 -10.29
C ASP A 75 -14.46 22.49 -11.18
N LEU A 76 -14.28 21.32 -10.56
CA LEU A 76 -14.40 20.04 -11.24
C LEU A 76 -15.35 19.16 -10.43
N ASP A 77 -16.63 19.27 -10.79
CA ASP A 77 -17.66 18.29 -10.44
C ASP A 77 -17.25 16.94 -11.04
N LEU A 78 -16.98 15.98 -10.16
CA LEU A 78 -16.75 14.60 -10.52
C LEU A 78 -17.75 13.76 -9.77
N GLU A 79 -18.89 13.52 -10.43
CA GLU A 79 -19.83 12.47 -10.08
C GLU A 79 -19.12 11.12 -10.31
N LEU A 80 -18.91 10.38 -9.23
CA LEU A 80 -18.33 9.04 -9.28
C LEU A 80 -19.36 8.06 -8.70
N GLN A 81 -20.10 7.40 -9.58
CA GLN A 81 -20.89 6.20 -9.25
C GLN A 81 -20.34 5.04 -10.09
N ALA A 82 -19.55 4.18 -9.45
CA ALA A 82 -19.17 2.89 -10.02
C ALA A 82 -19.73 1.79 -9.11
N GLU A 83 -20.55 0.91 -9.68
CA GLU A 83 -21.02 -0.32 -9.03
C GLU A 83 -19.82 -1.23 -8.72
N ILE A 84 -19.73 -1.66 -7.47
CA ILE A 84 -18.61 -2.42 -6.90
C ILE A 84 -18.79 -3.91 -7.24
N PRO A 85 -17.91 -4.54 -8.05
CA PRO A 85 -17.92 -5.99 -8.20
C PRO A 85 -17.24 -6.66 -6.99
N PRO A 86 -17.70 -7.84 -6.54
CA PRO A 86 -17.07 -8.55 -5.43
C PRO A 86 -15.67 -9.04 -5.84
N ALA A 87 -14.66 -8.72 -5.01
CA ALA A 87 -13.28 -9.09 -5.24
C ALA A 87 -13.07 -10.62 -5.11
N ALA A 88 -12.61 -11.26 -6.19
CA ALA A 88 -12.25 -12.67 -6.18
C ALA A 88 -10.94 -12.89 -5.40
N ALA A 89 -11.07 -13.55 -4.25
CA ALA A 89 -9.97 -14.06 -3.45
C ALA A 89 -9.26 -15.20 -4.19
N ASP A 90 -7.93 -15.13 -4.31
CA ASP A 90 -7.06 -16.31 -4.21
C ASP A 90 -5.54 -16.00 -4.24
N TYR A 91 -4.86 -16.67 -3.29
CA TYR A 91 -3.41 -16.82 -2.99
C TYR A 91 -2.66 -15.70 -2.25
N ALA A 92 -1.78 -16.14 -1.32
CA ALA A 92 -1.04 -15.38 -0.29
C ALA A 92 -1.11 -13.86 -0.47
N THR A 93 -2.04 -13.26 0.26
CA THR A 93 -2.20 -11.82 0.29
C THR A 93 -0.90 -11.17 0.77
N ALA A 94 -0.66 -9.90 0.41
CA ALA A 94 0.47 -9.15 0.98
C ALA A 94 0.45 -9.17 2.52
N GLU A 95 -0.75 -9.33 3.09
CA GLU A 95 -1.00 -9.56 4.50
C GLU A 95 -0.49 -10.92 4.99
N ASP A 96 -0.75 -12.02 4.27
CA ASP A 96 -0.20 -13.34 4.62
C ASP A 96 1.34 -13.35 4.65
N LEU A 97 1.97 -12.70 3.66
CA LEU A 97 3.43 -12.56 3.62
C LEU A 97 3.97 -11.72 4.77
N LEU A 98 3.26 -10.64 5.13
CA LEU A 98 3.63 -9.83 6.29
C LEU A 98 3.49 -10.64 7.59
N LEU A 99 2.38 -11.36 7.76
CA LEU A 99 2.15 -12.21 8.92
C LEU A 99 3.22 -13.29 9.06
N GLN A 100 3.59 -13.95 7.96
CA GLN A 100 4.68 -14.91 7.95
C GLN A 100 6.02 -14.27 8.34
N ALA A 101 6.34 -13.10 7.79
CA ALA A 101 7.57 -12.38 8.14
C ALA A 101 7.60 -11.95 9.62
N CYS A 102 6.47 -11.51 10.17
CA CYS A 102 6.34 -11.18 11.58
C CYS A 102 6.56 -12.40 12.48
N ARG A 103 6.03 -13.58 12.11
CA ARG A 103 6.26 -14.84 12.84
C ARG A 103 7.74 -15.20 12.87
N ILE A 104 8.42 -15.15 11.72
CA ILE A 104 9.87 -15.45 11.62
C ILE A 104 10.67 -14.48 12.49
N ALA A 105 10.33 -13.18 12.45
CA ALA A 105 10.98 -12.15 13.27
C ALA A 105 10.54 -12.11 14.75
N ARG A 106 9.71 -13.07 15.20
CA ARG A 106 9.13 -13.17 16.55
C ARG A 106 8.40 -11.90 16.99
N ILE A 107 7.73 -11.22 16.05
CA ILE A 107 6.89 -10.05 16.33
C ILE A 107 5.50 -10.58 16.70
N GLU A 108 5.28 -10.79 17.99
CA GLU A 108 4.05 -11.41 18.53
C GLU A 108 2.98 -10.39 18.94
N SER A 109 3.36 -9.12 19.13
CA SER A 109 2.41 -8.07 19.49
C SER A 109 1.45 -7.78 18.34
N GLU A 110 0.16 -8.02 18.57
CA GLU A 110 -0.91 -7.72 17.60
C GLU A 110 -0.94 -6.24 17.21
N ALA A 111 -0.60 -5.35 18.14
CA ALA A 111 -0.48 -3.92 17.88
C ALA A 111 0.70 -3.60 16.94
N ASP A 112 1.83 -4.31 17.05
CA ASP A 112 2.97 -4.14 16.15
C ASP A 112 2.67 -4.69 14.75
N VAL A 113 2.02 -5.84 14.67
CA VAL A 113 1.58 -6.43 13.40
C VAL A 113 0.59 -5.51 12.70
N SER A 114 -0.40 -5.00 13.43
CA SER A 114 -1.38 -4.04 12.92
C SER A 114 -0.73 -2.73 12.45
N LEU A 115 0.23 -2.20 13.22
CA LEU A 115 0.98 -1.01 12.83
C LEU A 115 1.78 -1.23 11.53
N LEU A 116 2.41 -2.39 11.39
CA LEU A 116 3.12 -2.75 10.15
C LEU A 116 2.16 -2.90 8.97
N LYS A 117 0.98 -3.48 9.17
CA LYS A 117 -0.04 -3.59 8.12
C LYS A 117 -0.46 -2.21 7.63
N ILE A 118 -0.85 -1.32 8.55
CA ILE A 118 -1.31 0.04 8.24
C ILE A 118 -0.24 0.83 7.46
N VAL A 119 1.01 0.77 7.90
CA VAL A 119 2.09 1.58 7.31
C VAL A 119 2.69 0.94 6.05
N LEU A 120 2.89 -0.38 6.04
CA LEU A 120 3.60 -1.05 4.94
C LEU A 120 2.68 -1.49 3.83
N LEU A 121 1.50 -2.00 4.17
CA LEU A 121 0.57 -2.57 3.21
C LEU A 121 -0.50 -1.57 2.81
N ASP A 122 -1.10 -0.88 3.79
CA ASP A 122 -2.23 0.00 3.50
C ASP A 122 -1.77 1.38 3.03
N GLY A 123 -0.50 1.74 3.26
CA GLY A 123 0.13 2.95 2.70
C GLY A 123 -0.05 4.22 3.53
N PHE A 124 -0.54 4.10 4.77
CA PHE A 124 -0.71 5.25 5.64
C PHE A 124 0.64 5.89 5.98
N SER A 125 0.68 7.22 5.93
CA SER A 125 1.78 7.99 6.51
C SER A 125 1.78 7.85 8.04
N TYR A 126 2.93 8.11 8.66
CA TYR A 126 3.05 8.10 10.13
C TYR A 126 2.12 9.12 10.79
N ALA A 127 1.85 10.26 10.13
CA ALA A 127 0.91 11.26 10.62
C ALA A 127 -0.54 10.75 10.62
N GLU A 128 -0.98 10.11 9.52
CA GLU A 128 -2.32 9.53 9.43
C GLU A 128 -2.51 8.36 10.41
N ALA A 129 -1.50 7.48 10.50
CA ALA A 129 -1.49 6.38 11.47
C ALA A 129 -1.48 6.91 12.92
N GLY A 130 -0.76 8.00 13.20
CA GLY A 130 -0.71 8.64 14.51
C GLY A 130 -2.07 9.16 14.96
N LYS A 131 -2.80 9.82 14.04
CA LYS A 131 -4.18 10.24 14.27
C LYS A 131 -5.12 9.06 14.55
N ALA A 132 -4.98 7.97 13.80
CA ALA A 132 -5.82 6.79 13.95
C ALA A 132 -5.54 5.99 15.24
N LEU A 133 -4.28 5.96 15.69
CA LEU A 133 -3.81 5.14 16.82
C LEU A 133 -3.62 5.93 18.13
N GLY A 134 -3.88 7.25 18.13
CA GLY A 134 -3.69 8.10 19.31
C GLY A 134 -2.24 8.24 19.75
N ALA A 135 -1.28 8.20 18.80
CA ALA A 135 0.15 8.29 19.07
C ALA A 135 0.81 9.41 18.26
N SER A 136 1.93 9.95 18.74
CA SER A 136 2.69 10.95 17.99
C SER A 136 3.35 10.33 16.75
N GLU A 137 3.50 11.14 15.70
CA GLU A 137 4.14 10.72 14.45
C GLU A 137 5.55 10.17 14.71
N ASP A 138 6.34 10.87 15.54
CA ASP A 138 7.71 10.48 15.85
C ASP A 138 7.77 9.16 16.63
N ALA A 139 6.84 8.93 17.57
CA ALA A 139 6.77 7.66 18.30
C ALA A 139 6.48 6.48 17.36
N LEU A 140 5.55 6.66 16.42
CA LEU A 140 5.25 5.63 15.42
C LEU A 140 6.43 5.41 14.46
N ARG A 141 7.10 6.47 13.99
CA ARG A 141 8.26 6.37 13.11
C ARG A 141 9.37 5.56 13.77
N GLN A 142 9.68 5.84 15.04
CA GLN A 142 10.69 5.08 15.80
C GLN A 142 10.27 3.62 15.99
N ARG A 143 9.00 3.36 16.34
CA ARG A 143 8.47 2.01 16.53
C ARG A 143 8.56 1.19 15.24
N VAL A 144 8.09 1.73 14.12
CA VAL A 144 8.18 1.08 12.79
C VAL A 144 9.63 0.88 12.38
N SER A 145 10.53 1.83 12.64
CA SER A 145 11.96 1.67 12.33
C SER A 145 12.56 0.44 13.04
N ARG A 146 12.27 0.28 14.34
CA ARG A 146 12.71 -0.89 15.12
C ARG A 146 12.12 -2.20 14.57
N LEU A 147 10.83 -2.23 14.25
CA LEU A 147 10.17 -3.41 13.69
C LEU A 147 10.73 -3.79 12.32
N ARG A 148 10.99 -2.81 11.45
CA ARG A 148 11.63 -3.03 10.15
C ARG A 148 13.05 -3.59 10.30
N ARG A 149 13.79 -3.16 11.34
CA ARG A 149 15.11 -3.73 11.64
C ARG A 149 14.99 -5.21 12.00
N ARG A 150 14.10 -5.57 12.93
CA ARG A 150 13.83 -6.97 13.30
C ARG A 150 13.45 -7.85 12.10
N LEU A 151 12.61 -7.33 11.19
CA LEU A 151 12.23 -8.03 9.96
C LEU A 151 13.40 -8.25 8.99
N ARG A 152 14.41 -7.36 8.99
CA ARG A 152 15.62 -7.53 8.17
C ARG A 152 16.57 -8.54 8.81
N ASP A 153 16.82 -8.40 10.11
CA ASP A 153 17.74 -9.27 10.84
C ASP A 153 17.27 -10.74 10.76
N ALA A 154 15.95 -10.97 10.80
CA ALA A 154 15.34 -12.30 10.66
C ALA A 154 15.40 -12.90 9.23
N ARG A 155 15.94 -12.19 8.23
CA ARG A 155 16.21 -12.72 6.88
C ARG A 155 17.64 -13.24 6.72
N GLU A 156 18.52 -12.92 7.67
CA GLU A 156 19.94 -13.29 7.64
C GLU A 156 20.23 -14.60 8.41
N GLU A 157 19.23 -15.18 9.06
CA GLU A 157 19.21 -16.52 9.69
C GLU A 157 18.53 -17.56 8.79
#